data_AF-A0A969SST1-F1
#
_entry.id   AF-A0A969SST1-F1
#
_cell.length_a   1.000
_cell.length_b   1.000
_cell.length_c   1.000
_cell.angle_alpha   90.00
_cell.angle_beta   90.00
_cell.angle_gamma   90.00
#
_symmetry.space_group_name_H-M   'P 1'
#
loop_
_entity.id
_entity.type
_entity.pdbx_description
1 polymer ?
#
loop_
_entity_poly.entity_id
_entity_poly.type
_entity_poly.pdbx_seq_one_letter_code
_entity_poly.pdbx_strand_id
1 'polypeptide(L)' 'MKVYVDIGSYWPEDLSVNAAYEELLMQGVKVDRRTLAAAKTGKLTKSDFATLIKLRDWVRQLTSNKELKIDDLMKQE' A
#
# COMPACT_ATOMS: atom_id res chain seq x y z
N MET A 1 8.06 -12.45 -15.89
CA MET A 1 8.11 -11.07 -15.35
C MET A 1 7.47 -11.08 -13.98
N LYS A 2 8.16 -10.62 -12.94
CA LYS A 2 7.59 -10.56 -11.59
C LYS A 2 6.86 -9.24 -11.43
N VAL A 3 5.61 -9.30 -10.99
CA VAL A 3 4.79 -8.12 -10.69
C VAL A 3 4.68 -7.99 -9.17
N TYR A 4 5.02 -6.82 -8.66
CA TYR A 4 4.98 -6.52 -7.24
C TYR A 4 4.22 -5.22 -6.99
N VAL A 5 3.71 -5.09 -5.76
CA VAL A 5 3.04 -3.89 -5.28
C VAL A 5 4.08 -2.97 -4.66
N ASP A 6 4.14 -1.73 -5.15
CA ASP A 6 4.97 -0.66 -4.61
C ASP A 6 4.10 0.54 -4.20
N ILE A 7 3.84 0.64 -2.90
CA ILE A 7 3.26 1.84 -2.29
C ILE A 7 4.33 2.77 -1.71
N GLY A 8 5.59 2.32 -1.65
CA GLY A 8 6.72 3.09 -1.13
C GLY A 8 6.95 4.38 -1.91
N SER A 9 6.70 4.36 -3.23
CA SER A 9 6.75 5.55 -4.09
C SER A 9 5.79 6.67 -3.67
N TYR A 10 4.76 6.36 -2.89
CA TYR A 10 3.74 7.30 -2.40
C TYR A 10 3.81 7.52 -0.88
N TRP A 11 4.82 6.94 -0.24
CA TRP A 11 4.91 6.85 1.20
C TRP A 11 5.68 8.07 1.77
N PRO A 12 5.10 8.85 2.71
CA PRO A 12 5.80 10.00 3.30
C PRO A 12 7.06 9.59 4.06
N GLU A 13 8.17 10.32 3.89
CA GLU A 13 9.48 9.96 4.49
C GLU A 13 9.42 9.78 6.02
N ASP A 14 8.64 10.61 6.71
CA ASP A 14 8.50 10.60 8.17
C ASP A 14 7.47 9.59 8.70
N LEU A 15 6.73 8.90 7.81
CA LEU A 15 5.71 7.94 8.23
C LEU A 15 6.32 6.57 8.49
N SER A 16 6.33 6.13 9.75
CA SER A 16 6.75 4.77 10.09
C SER A 16 5.69 3.74 9.66
N VAL A 17 6.13 2.51 9.35
CA VAL A 17 5.20 1.40 9.05
C VAL A 17 4.28 1.10 10.23
N ASN A 18 4.76 1.24 11.46
CA ASN A 18 3.95 1.03 12.65
C ASN A 18 2.85 2.09 12.76
N ALA A 19 3.19 3.37 12.58
CA ALA A 19 2.20 4.46 12.64
C ALA A 19 1.11 4.27 11.57
N ALA A 20 1.50 3.98 10.32
CA ALA A 20 0.57 3.67 9.24
C ALA A 20 -0.32 2.45 9.54
N TYR A 21 0.24 1.41 10.14
CA TYR A 21 -0.51 0.23 10.54
C TYR A 21 -1.54 0.53 11.64
N GLU A 22 -1.17 1.28 12.67
CA GLU A 22 -2.10 1.67 13.74
C GLU A 22 -3.23 2.56 13.18
N GLU A 23 -2.92 3.49 12.28
CA GLU A 23 -3.92 4.32 11.61
C GLU A 23 -4.92 3.47 10.81
N LEU A 24 -4.43 2.54 9.99
CA LEU A 24 -5.28 1.62 9.22
C LEU A 24 -6.16 0.76 10.13
N LEU A 25 -5.62 0.31 11.27
CA LEU A 25 -6.37 -0.47 12.25
C LEU A 25 -7.49 0.36 12.88
N MET A 26 -7.23 1.62 13.24
CA MET A 26 -8.23 2.55 13.78
C MET A 26 -9.35 2.86 12.76
N GLN A 27 -9.01 2.89 11.46
CA GLN A 27 -9.98 3.07 10.37
C GLN A 27 -10.75 1.77 10.02
N GLY A 28 -10.49 0.66 10.73
CA GLY A 28 -11.12 -0.63 10.46
C GLY A 28 -10.59 -1.34 9.21
N VAL A 29 -9.49 -0.86 8.63
CA VAL A 29 -8.86 -1.44 7.45
C VAL A 29 -7.99 -2.62 7.86
N LYS A 30 -8.45 -3.83 7.55
CA LYS A 30 -7.72 -5.08 7.84
C LYS A 30 -6.62 -5.32 6.81
N VAL A 31 -5.41 -4.86 7.10
CA VAL A 31 -4.16 -5.19 6.39
C VAL A 31 -3.09 -5.54 7.43
N ASP A 32 -2.49 -6.71 7.31
CA ASP A 32 -1.43 -7.13 8.25
C ASP A 32 -0.17 -6.29 8.08
N ARG A 33 0.51 -6.00 9.19
CA ARG A 33 1.75 -5.19 9.21
C ARG A 33 2.83 -5.72 8.26
N ARG A 34 2.93 -7.05 8.11
CA ARG A 34 3.87 -7.69 7.18
C ARG A 34 3.53 -7.38 5.72
N THR A 35 2.25 -7.40 5.36
CA THR A 35 1.76 -7.05 4.03
C THR A 35 2.03 -5.58 3.73
N LEU A 36 1.76 -4.69 4.69
CA LEU A 36 2.04 -3.26 4.56
C LEU A 36 3.54 -2.99 4.37
N ALA A 37 4.41 -3.63 5.17
CA ALA A 37 5.86 -3.52 5.05
C ALA A 37 6.39 -4.06 3.71
N ALA A 38 5.84 -5.20 3.25
CA ALA A 38 6.19 -5.78 1.97
C ALA A 38 5.78 -4.86 0.81
N ALA A 39 4.58 -4.27 0.86
CA ALA A 39 4.12 -3.31 -0.14
C ALA A 39 4.98 -2.04 -0.15
N LYS A 40 5.37 -1.52 1.02
CA LYS A 40 6.27 -0.34 1.12
C LYS A 40 7.62 -0.60 0.46
N THR A 41 8.13 -1.83 0.56
CA THR A 41 9.47 -2.19 0.05
C THR A 41 9.45 -2.78 -1.35
N GLY A 42 8.30 -2.79 -2.04
CA GLY A 42 8.19 -3.40 -3.38
C GLY A 42 8.32 -4.92 -3.38
N LYS A 43 8.14 -5.58 -2.23
CA LYS A 43 8.32 -7.04 -2.07
C LYS A 43 7.00 -7.80 -1.97
N LEU A 44 5.88 -7.10 -1.96
CA LEU A 44 4.57 -7.73 -1.97
C LEU A 44 4.27 -8.25 -3.38
N THR A 45 4.49 -9.54 -3.58
CA THR A 45 4.03 -10.23 -4.80
C THR A 45 2.52 -10.15 -4.90
N LYS A 46 1.98 -10.06 -6.13
CA LYS A 46 0.54 -9.97 -6.46
C LYS A 46 -0.37 -10.49 -5.33
N SER A 47 -0.93 -9.55 -4.55
CA SER A 47 -1.88 -9.82 -3.48
C SER A 47 -3.28 -10.10 -4.02
N ASP A 48 -4.17 -10.56 -3.14
CA ASP A 48 -5.60 -10.60 -3.44
C ASP A 48 -6.14 -9.19 -3.78
N PHE A 49 -7.21 -9.16 -4.57
CA PHE A 49 -7.79 -7.91 -5.07
C PHE A 49 -8.31 -7.00 -3.95
N ALA A 50 -8.80 -7.56 -2.84
CA ALA A 50 -9.33 -6.78 -1.73
C ALA A 50 -8.19 -6.04 -0.98
N THR A 51 -7.04 -6.69 -0.81
CA THR A 51 -5.82 -6.08 -0.26
C THR A 51 -5.32 -4.96 -1.17
N LEU A 52 -5.33 -5.16 -2.48
CA LEU A 52 -4.95 -4.11 -3.45
C LEU A 52 -5.86 -2.89 -3.39
N ILE A 53 -7.18 -3.09 -3.26
CA ILE A 53 -8.15 -1.99 -3.07
C ILE A 53 -7.83 -1.20 -1.81
N LYS A 54 -7.63 -1.89 -0.67
CA LYS A 54 -7.33 -1.23 0.62
C LYS A 54 -6.05 -0.41 0.55
N LEU A 55 -4.99 -0.97 -0.04
CA LEU A 55 -3.71 -0.27 -0.21
C LEU A 55 -3.87 0.95 -1.11
N ARG A 56 -4.57 0.82 -2.24
CA ARG A 56 -4.87 1.96 -3.13
C ARG A 56 -5.65 3.04 -2.39
N ASP A 57 -6.75 2.70 -1.74
CA ASP A 57 -7.62 3.69 -1.10
C ASP A 57 -6.89 4.43 0.02
N TRP A 58 -6.05 3.73 0.76
CA TRP A 58 -5.17 4.36 1.74
C TRP A 58 -4.13 5.29 1.08
N VAL A 59 -3.46 4.85 0.02
CA VAL A 59 -2.48 5.71 -0.69
C VAL A 59 -3.16 6.94 -1.32
N ARG A 60 -4.39 6.81 -1.81
CA ARG A 60 -5.21 7.94 -2.30
C ARG A 60 -5.47 8.96 -1.20
N GLN A 61 -5.74 8.50 0.02
CA GLN A 61 -5.93 9.39 1.18
C GLN A 61 -4.61 10.09 1.54
N LEU A 62 -3.51 9.33 1.63
CA LEU A 62 -2.18 9.88 1.94
C LEU A 62 -1.72 10.96 0.96
N THR A 63 -1.90 10.71 -0.33
CA THR A 63 -1.41 11.59 -1.41
C THR A 63 -2.43 12.61 -1.87
N SER A 64 -3.66 12.56 -1.34
CA SER A 64 -4.83 13.28 -1.87
C SER A 64 -5.08 13.05 -3.37
N ASN A 65 -4.51 12.00 -3.97
CA ASN A 65 -4.66 11.67 -5.38
C ASN A 65 -5.82 10.68 -5.59
N LYS A 66 -7.02 11.18 -5.86
CA LYS A 66 -8.21 10.34 -6.06
C LYS A 66 -8.19 9.49 -7.34
N GLU A 67 -7.33 9.83 -8.31
CA GLU A 67 -7.27 9.17 -9.62
C GLU A 67 -6.36 7.94 -9.62
N LEU A 68 -5.54 7.75 -8.57
CA LEU A 68 -4.58 6.63 -8.46
C LEU A 68 -5.27 5.27 -8.65
N LYS A 69 -4.85 4.48 -9.62
CA LYS A 69 -5.40 3.16 -9.94
C LYS A 69 -4.60 2.07 -9.26
N ILE A 70 -5.15 0.84 -9.27
CA ILE A 70 -4.42 -0.33 -8.76
C ILE A 70 -3.18 -0.59 -9.62
N ASP A 71 -3.29 -0.42 -10.93
CA ASP A 71 -2.18 -0.63 -11.86
C ASP A 71 -1.00 0.33 -11.59
N ASP A 72 -1.26 1.53 -11.06
CA ASP A 72 -0.21 2.48 -10.68
C ASP A 72 0.63 1.99 -9.49
N LEU A 73 0.07 1.10 -8.66
CA LEU A 73 0.80 0.44 -7.58
C LEU A 73 1.60 -0.77 -8.06
N MET A 74 1.36 -1.24 -9.29
CA MET A 74 1.95 -2.48 -9.80
C MET A 74 3.21 -2.15 -10.60
N LYS A 75 4.35 -2.67 -10.15
CA LYS A 75 5.63 -2.54 -10.86
C LYS A 75 6.09 -3.89 -11.38
N GLN A 76 6.86 -3.85 -12.46
CA GLN A 76 7.43 -5.02 -13.11
C GLN A 76 8.96 -4.96 -12.98
N GLU A 77 9.57 -6.08 -12.61
CA GLU A 77 11.02 -6.32 -12.80
C GLU A 77 11.31 -6.77 -14.24
#